data_AF-A0A7X5FEA8-F1
#
_entry.id   AF-A0A7X5FEA8-F1
#
_cell.length_a   1.000
_cell.length_b   1.000
_cell.length_c   1.000
_cell.angle_alpha   90.00
_cell.angle_beta   90.00
_cell.angle_gamma   90.00
#
_symmetry.space_group_name_H-M   'P 1'
#
loop_
_entity.id
_entity.type
_entity.pdbx_description
1 polymer ?
#
loop_
_entity_poly.entity_id
_entity_poly.type
_entity_poly.pdbx_seq_one_letter_code
_entity_poly.pdbx_strand_id
1 'polypeptide(L)' 'MKTSDFNYHLPQESIAQTPAEPRDSSRLLVLHRESGEMEHR' A
#
# COMPACT_ATOMS: atom_id res chain seq x y z
N MET A 1 22.14 -1.44 9.04
CA MET A 1 20.96 -2.11 8.45
C MET A 1 21.27 -2.40 7.00
N LYS A 2 20.81 -3.54 6.49
CA LYS A 2 20.95 -3.89 5.07
C LYS A 2 19.68 -3.47 4.34
N THR A 3 19.76 -3.18 3.05
CA THR A 3 18.58 -2.87 2.22
C THR A 3 17.60 -4.04 2.17
N SER A 4 18.11 -5.27 2.31
CA SER A 4 17.31 -6.50 2.39
C SER A 4 16.33 -6.52 3.56
N ASP A 5 16.60 -5.77 4.63
CA ASP A 5 15.74 -5.75 5.83
C ASP A 5 14.37 -5.13 5.54
N PHE A 6 14.22 -4.45 4.40
CA PHE A 6 12.99 -3.79 3.95
C PHE A 6 12.41 -4.41 2.66
N ASN A 7 12.95 -5.55 2.22
CA ASN A 7 12.47 -6.24 1.03
C ASN A 7 11.19 -7.03 1.35
N TYR A 8 10.20 -7.00 0.46
CA TYR A 8 8.96 -7.76 0.58
C TYR A 8 8.54 -8.29 -0.79
N HIS A 9 7.77 -9.38 -0.79
CA HIS A 9 7.22 -9.93 -2.03
C HIS A 9 6.13 -9.00 -2.58
N LEU A 10 6.36 -8.43 -3.76
CA LEU A 10 5.41 -7.61 -4.48
C LEU A 10 5.08 -8.28 -5.82
N PRO A 11 3.88 -8.85 -5.99
CA PRO A 11 3.43 -9.36 -7.28
C PRO A 11 3.39 -8.23 -8.33
N GLN A 12 3.83 -8.51 -9.55
CA GLN A 12 3.95 -7.51 -10.61
C GLN A 12 2.59 -6.91 -10.99
N GLU A 13 1.54 -7.73 -10.95
CA GLU A 13 0.15 -7.35 -11.18
C GLU A 13 -0.41 -6.37 -10.14
N SER A 14 0.21 -6.29 -8.96
CA SER A 14 -0.18 -5.33 -7.92
C SER A 14 0.44 -3.94 -8.12
N ILE A 15 1.30 -3.76 -9.12
CA ILE A 15 1.87 -2.46 -9.50
C ILE A 15 0.95 -1.80 -10.52
N ALA A 16 0.27 -0.73 -10.11
CA ALA A 16 -0.59 0.04 -10.99
C ALA A 16 0.20 0.58 -12.20
N GLN A 17 -0.27 0.26 -13.41
CA GLN A 17 0.33 0.74 -14.66
C GLN A 17 -0.25 2.09 -15.11
N THR A 18 -1.47 2.40 -14.64
CA THR A 18 -2.20 3.64 -14.89
C THR A 18 -2.99 4.03 -13.63
N PRO A 19 -3.32 5.32 -13.43
CA PRO A 19 -4.17 5.75 -12.32
C PRO A 19 -5.60 5.17 -12.45
N ALA A 20 -6.32 5.08 -11.32
CA ALA A 20 -7.74 4.75 -11.32
C ALA A 20 -8.59 5.94 -11.81
N GLU A 21 -9.75 5.66 -12.42
CA GLU A 21 -10.73 6.68 -12.80
C GLU A 21 -12.14 6.33 -12.29
N PRO A 22 -12.81 7.23 -11.55
CA PRO A 22 -12.33 8.56 -11.11
C PRO A 22 -11.16 8.42 -10.12
N ARG A 23 -10.26 9.42 -10.06
CA ARG A 23 -9.03 9.38 -9.25
C ARG A 23 -9.25 9.01 -7.77
N ASP A 24 -10.34 9.47 -7.19
CA ASP A 24 -10.74 9.23 -5.79
C ASP A 24 -11.29 7.83 -5.52
N SER A 25 -11.49 7.01 -6.55
CA SER A 25 -11.86 5.58 -6.41
C SER A 25 -10.69 4.69 -5.95
N SER A 26 -9.48 5.25 -5.79
CA SER A 26 -8.32 4.53 -5.29
C SER A 26 -8.51 4.13 -3.82
N ARG A 27 -8.15 2.89 -3.46
CA ARG A 27 -8.20 2.40 -2.07
C ARG A 27 -7.28 3.21 -1.16
N LEU A 28 -7.72 3.46 0.07
CA LEU A 28 -6.92 4.12 1.10
C LEU A 28 -6.67 3.16 2.27
N LEU A 29 -5.39 2.86 2.54
CA LEU A 29 -4.96 2.19 3.77
C LEU A 29 -4.74 3.24 4.86
N VAL A 30 -5.44 3.10 5.99
CA VAL A 30 -5.21 3.91 7.19
C VAL A 30 -4.52 3.04 8.22
N LEU A 31 -3.36 3.48 8.72
CA LEU A 31 -2.59 2.78 9.75
C LEU A 31 -2.48 3.68 10.99
N HIS A 32 -2.98 3.20 12.13
CA HIS A 32 -2.86 3.86 13.42
C HIS A 32 -1.48 3.59 14.01
N ARG A 33 -0.61 4.60 14.06
CA ARG A 33 0.81 4.43 14.43
C ARG A 33 1.03 3.84 15.83
N GLU A 34 0.17 4.19 16.78
CA GLU A 34 0.33 3.77 18.19
C GLU A 34 -0.23 2.37 18.45
N SER A 35 -1.41 2.06 17.94
CA SER A 35 -2.07 0.76 18.15
C SER A 35 -1.67 -0.30 17.13
N GLY A 36 -1.17 0.11 15.95
CA GLY A 36 -0.95 -0.76 14.80
C GLY A 36 -2.26 -1.18 14.09
N GLU A 37 -3.41 -0.64 14.48
CA GLU A 37 -4.70 -0.93 13.84
C GLU A 37 -4.72 -0.45 12.38
N MET A 38 -5.36 -1.23 11.53
CA MET A 38 -5.46 -0.96 10.08
C MET A 38 -6.92 -0.87 9.65
N GLU A 39 -7.24 0.15 8.84
CA GLU A 39 -8.54 0.33 8.19
C GLU A 39 -8.39 0.48 6.67
N HIS A 40 -9.48 0.17 5.96
CA HIS A 40 -9.59 0.37 4.52
C HIS A 40 -10.75 1.33 4.23
N ARG A 41 -10.50 2.34 3.40
CA ARG A 41 -11.50 3.32 2.93
C ARG A 41 -11.52 3.39 1.41
#